data_AF-A5PDS8-F1
#
_entry.id   AF-A5PDS8-F1
#
_cell.length_a   1.000
_cell.length_b   1.000
_cell.length_c   1.000
_cell.angle_alpha   90.00
_cell.angle_beta   90.00
_cell.angle_gamma   90.00
#
_symmetry.space_group_name_H-M   'P 1'
#
loop_
_entity.id
_entity.type
_entity.pdbx_description
1 polymer ?
#
loop_
_entity_poly.entity_id
_entity_poly.type
_entity_poly.pdbx_seq_one_letter_code
_entity_poly.pdbx_strand_id
1 'polypeptide(L)'
;MLDRIVGYRINRATYWANLLGIVAIVGILVTFGIVGEQGGTGAIEVVLAILAGTRLHDVGYSAKYALAGVLLHALLTFTVLARFGYDEALTSLGLLNLAFLVLLVWLGLVPGQSGDNRWGAPPPAGVSWKRPERRFSED
;
A
#
# COMPACT_ATOMS: atom_id res chain seq x y z
N MET A 1 14.07 -2.67 -8.24
CA MET A 1 14.44 -1.93 -7.00
C MET A 1 13.43 -2.19 -5.88
N LEU A 2 12.13 -1.91 -6.07
CA LEU A 2 11.12 -2.14 -5.01
C LEU A 2 11.02 -3.60 -4.55
N ASP A 3 11.09 -4.57 -5.48
CA ASP A 3 11.09 -6.00 -5.11
C ASP A 3 12.29 -6.41 -4.23
N ARG A 4 13.42 -5.69 -4.29
CA ARG A 4 14.58 -5.96 -3.42
C ARG A 4 14.36 -5.39 -2.00
N ILE A 5 13.74 -4.20 -1.92
CA ILE A 5 13.38 -3.53 -0.66
C ILE A 5 12.27 -4.34 0.04
N VAL A 6 11.28 -4.77 -0.73
CA VAL A 6 10.03 -5.38 -0.27
C VAL A 6 10.04 -6.89 -0.55
N GLY A 7 11.19 -7.55 -0.52
CA GLY A 7 11.32 -8.96 -0.95
C GLY A 7 10.81 -10.00 0.03
N TYR A 8 9.68 -9.76 0.70
CA TYR A 8 9.06 -10.73 1.59
C TYR A 8 7.54 -10.64 1.52
N ARG A 9 6.88 -11.76 1.85
CA ARG A 9 5.43 -11.93 1.77
C ARG A 9 4.77 -11.55 3.10
N ILE A 10 3.56 -10.97 3.03
CA ILE A 10 2.67 -10.84 4.20
C ILE A 10 1.31 -11.48 3.94
N ASN A 11 0.79 -12.17 4.95
CA ASN A 11 -0.54 -12.76 4.89
C ASN A 11 -1.64 -11.67 4.98
N ARG A 12 -2.88 -12.08 4.76
CA ARG A 12 -4.05 -11.17 4.84
C ARG A 12 -4.26 -10.54 6.22
N ALA A 13 -4.09 -11.31 7.30
CA ALA A 13 -4.33 -10.82 8.66
C ALA A 13 -3.35 -9.70 9.04
N THR A 14 -2.06 -9.90 8.79
CA THR A 14 -1.01 -8.88 8.95
C THR A 14 -1.25 -7.69 8.03
N TYR A 15 -1.66 -7.91 6.77
CA TYR A 15 -2.00 -6.83 5.85
C TYR A 15 -3.13 -5.95 6.40
N TRP A 16 -4.24 -6.55 6.80
CA TRP A 16 -5.39 -5.84 7.38
C TRP A 16 -5.03 -5.11 8.67
N ALA A 17 -4.25 -5.74 9.56
CA ALA A 17 -3.78 -5.11 10.79
C ALA A 17 -2.93 -3.87 10.52
N ASN A 18 -1.99 -3.95 9.57
CA ASN A 18 -1.15 -2.80 9.19
C ASN A 18 -1.97 -1.72 8.47
N LEU A 19 -2.87 -2.09 7.55
CA LEU A 19 -3.71 -1.13 6.84
C LEU A 19 -4.61 -0.36 7.83
N LEU A 20 -5.26 -1.07 8.75
CA LEU A 20 -6.08 -0.46 9.80
C LEU A 20 -5.23 0.44 10.71
N GLY A 21 -4.04 -0.02 11.11
CA GLY A 21 -3.11 0.79 11.90
C GLY A 21 -2.71 2.09 11.20
N ILE A 22 -2.38 2.03 9.91
CA ILE A 22 -2.04 3.22 9.10
C ILE A 22 -3.24 4.16 9.03
N VAL A 23 -4.44 3.66 8.68
CA VAL A 23 -5.65 4.48 8.59
C VAL A 23 -5.99 5.13 9.93
N ALA A 24 -5.87 4.39 11.04
CA ALA A 24 -6.12 4.92 12.38
C ALA A 24 -5.11 6.02 12.76
N ILE A 25 -3.81 5.80 12.51
CA ILE A 25 -2.77 6.80 12.77
C ILE A 25 -3.04 8.07 11.95
N VAL A 26 -3.30 7.94 10.64
CA VAL A 26 -3.60 9.09 9.78
C VAL A 26 -4.86 9.81 10.25
N GLY A 27 -5.93 9.08 10.58
CA GLY A 27 -7.16 9.65 11.11
C GLY A 27 -6.94 10.45 12.39
N ILE A 28 -6.14 9.94 13.33
CA ILE A 28 -5.75 10.65 14.55
C ILE A 28 -4.96 11.91 14.20
N LEU A 29 -3.92 11.80 13.38
CA LEU A 29 -3.07 12.93 13.00
C LEU A 29 -3.85 14.07 12.35
N VAL A 30 -4.82 13.75 11.50
CA VAL A 30 -5.72 14.73 10.86
C VAL A 30 -6.70 15.31 11.87
N THR A 31 -7.34 14.47 12.70
CA THR A 31 -8.34 14.90 13.70
C THR A 31 -7.76 15.90 14.71
N PHE A 32 -6.50 15.70 15.11
CA PHE A 32 -5.82 16.59 16.06
C PHE A 32 -5.05 17.73 15.37
N GLY A 33 -5.19 17.90 14.05
CA GLY A 33 -4.54 18.98 13.30
C GLY A 33 -3.01 18.92 13.29
N ILE A 34 -2.43 17.75 13.60
CA ILE A 34 -0.98 17.53 13.62
C ILE A 34 -0.44 17.51 12.19
N VAL A 35 -1.20 16.89 11.29
CA VAL A 35 -0.98 16.97 9.85
C VAL A 35 -1.98 18.00 9.34
N GLY A 36 -1.48 19.17 8.92
CA GLY A 36 -2.33 20.26 8.44
C GLY A 36 -3.14 19.87 7.19
N GLU A 37 -4.08 20.72 6.78
CA GLU A 37 -4.94 20.50 5.59
C GLU A 37 -4.13 20.29 4.29
N GLN A 38 -2.90 20.82 4.25
CA GLN A 38 -1.94 20.67 3.14
C GLN A 38 -0.98 19.48 3.30
N GLY A 39 -1.19 18.65 4.33
CA GLY A 39 -0.23 17.70 4.88
C GLY A 39 0.29 16.67 3.87
N GLY A 40 1.62 16.57 3.79
CA GLY A 40 2.36 15.75 2.81
C GLY A 40 1.95 14.28 2.79
N THR A 41 1.10 13.93 1.84
CA THR A 41 0.59 12.58 1.59
C THR A 41 1.64 11.66 0.96
N GLY A 42 2.69 12.20 0.35
CA GLY A 42 3.68 11.40 -0.38
C GLY A 42 4.39 10.35 0.49
N ALA A 43 4.65 10.63 1.77
CA ALA A 43 5.25 9.64 2.67
C ALA A 43 4.29 8.48 2.97
N ILE A 44 2.99 8.77 3.15
CA ILE A 44 1.96 7.74 3.39
C ILE A 44 1.78 6.87 2.16
N GLU A 45 1.76 7.46 0.96
CA GLU A 45 1.68 6.72 -0.30
C GLU A 45 2.84 5.74 -0.46
N VAL A 46 4.07 6.13 -0.10
CA VAL A 46 5.24 5.24 -0.12
C VAL A 46 5.07 4.08 0.87
N VAL A 47 4.59 4.35 2.08
CA VAL A 47 4.30 3.31 3.09
C VAL A 47 3.23 2.34 2.57
N LEU A 48 2.17 2.86 1.96
CA LEU A 48 1.11 2.05 1.35
C LEU A 48 1.63 1.25 0.14
N ALA A 49 2.55 1.79 -0.66
CA ALA A 49 3.20 1.07 -1.75
C ALA A 49 4.01 -0.13 -1.25
N ILE A 50 4.73 0.04 -0.14
CA ILE A 50 5.51 -1.05 0.49
C ILE A 50 4.55 -2.10 1.03
N LEU A 51 3.49 -1.70 1.74
CA LEU A 51 2.50 -2.62 2.29
C LEU A 51 1.77 -3.39 1.17
N ALA A 52 1.28 -2.70 0.14
CA ALA A 52 0.65 -3.32 -1.02
C ALA A 52 1.64 -4.21 -1.79
N GLY A 53 2.91 -3.80 -1.88
CA GLY A 53 3.99 -4.57 -2.51
C GLY A 53 4.22 -5.92 -1.84
N THR A 54 4.42 -5.94 -0.51
CA THR A 54 4.57 -7.20 0.26
C THR A 54 3.34 -8.10 0.13
N ARG A 55 2.14 -7.51 0.04
CA ARG A 55 0.88 -8.25 -0.13
C ARG A 55 0.76 -8.83 -1.54
N LEU A 56 1.14 -8.08 -2.58
CA LEU A 56 1.17 -8.56 -3.95
C LEU A 56 2.12 -9.74 -4.13
N HIS A 57 3.27 -9.74 -3.45
CA HIS A 57 4.18 -10.89 -3.44
C HIS A 57 3.52 -12.15 -2.91
N ASP A 58 2.63 -12.02 -1.91
CA ASP A 58 1.86 -13.15 -1.40
C ASP A 58 0.80 -13.65 -2.39
N VAL A 59 0.23 -12.76 -3.21
CA VAL A 59 -0.71 -13.12 -4.29
C VAL A 59 0.01 -13.67 -5.54
N GLY A 60 1.32 -13.46 -5.65
CA GLY A 60 2.12 -13.95 -6.77
C GLY A 60 2.51 -12.88 -7.80
N TYR A 61 2.35 -11.59 -7.48
CA TYR A 61 2.63 -10.47 -8.37
C TYR A 61 3.79 -9.60 -7.87
N SER A 62 4.49 -8.93 -8.79
CA SER A 62 5.61 -8.02 -8.44
C SER A 62 5.10 -6.75 -7.75
N ALA A 63 5.88 -6.24 -6.80
CA ALA A 63 5.58 -5.00 -6.11
C ALA A 63 5.68 -3.77 -7.05
N LYS A 64 6.23 -3.95 -8.26
CA LYS A 64 6.19 -2.91 -9.31
C LYS A 64 4.77 -2.44 -9.62
N TYR A 65 3.76 -3.31 -9.47
CA TYR A 65 2.36 -2.93 -9.70
C TYR A 65 1.83 -2.02 -8.58
N ALA A 66 2.25 -2.23 -7.33
CA ALA A 66 1.94 -1.29 -6.24
C ALA A 66 2.60 0.07 -6.47
N LEU A 67 3.88 0.07 -6.87
CA LEU A 67 4.58 1.32 -7.21
C LEU A 67 3.91 2.04 -8.39
N ALA A 68 3.54 1.31 -9.45
CA ALA A 68 2.83 1.87 -10.59
C ALA A 68 1.48 2.48 -10.18
N GLY A 69 0.74 1.82 -9.29
CA GLY A 69 -0.51 2.35 -8.73
C GLY A 69 -0.31 3.68 -8.00
N VAL A 70 0.73 3.78 -7.16
CA VAL A 70 1.05 5.04 -6.45
C VAL A 70 1.50 6.14 -7.41
N LEU A 71 2.35 5.82 -8.39
CA LEU A 71 2.78 6.81 -9.39
C LEU A 71 1.59 7.31 -10.23
N LEU A 72 0.68 6.42 -10.59
CA LEU A 72 -0.55 6.78 -11.29
C LEU A 72 -1.45 7.67 -10.42
N HIS A 73 -1.63 7.32 -9.14
CA HIS A 73 -2.38 8.13 -8.19
C HIS A 73 -1.82 9.55 -8.03
N ALA A 74 -0.50 9.66 -7.87
CA ALA A 74 0.20 10.94 -7.79
C ALA A 74 0.03 11.76 -9.09
N LEU A 75 0.20 11.14 -10.25
CA LEU A 75 0.03 11.80 -11.55
C LEU A 75 -1.39 12.34 -11.74
N LEU A 76 -2.40 11.55 -11.40
CA LEU A 76 -3.81 11.96 -11.46
C LEU A 76 -4.09 13.11 -10.49
N THR A 77 -3.55 13.05 -9.28
CA THR A 77 -3.63 14.14 -8.29
C THR A 77 -3.07 15.45 -8.85
N PHE A 78 -1.86 15.42 -9.43
CA PHE A 78 -1.27 16.59 -10.06
C PHE A 78 -2.09 17.11 -11.24
N THR A 79 -2.64 16.21 -12.06
CA THR A 79 -3.45 16.58 -13.22
C THR A 79 -4.74 17.28 -12.80
N VAL A 80 -5.41 16.78 -11.76
CA VAL A 80 -6.63 17.38 -11.20
C VAL A 80 -6.31 18.76 -10.61
N LEU A 81 -5.27 18.87 -9.78
CA LEU A 81 -4.85 20.13 -9.18
C LEU A 81 -4.46 21.19 -10.22
N ALA A 82 -3.72 20.78 -11.26
CA ALA A 82 -3.32 21.67 -12.33
C ALA A 82 -4.50 22.18 -13.17
N ARG A 83 -5.60 21.41 -13.26
CA ARG A 83 -6.76 21.75 -14.08
C ARG A 83 -7.78 22.64 -13.39
N PHE A 84 -8.05 22.36 -12.11
CA PHE A 84 -9.18 22.94 -11.36
C PHE A 84 -8.74 23.91 -10.24
N GLY A 85 -7.44 23.96 -9.91
CA GLY A 85 -6.99 24.65 -8.69
C GLY A 85 -7.41 23.89 -7.43
N TYR A 86 -6.93 24.32 -6.26
CA TYR A 86 -7.05 23.53 -5.03
C TYR A 86 -8.50 23.35 -4.56
N ASP A 87 -9.27 24.44 -4.45
CA ASP A 87 -10.62 24.40 -3.86
C ASP A 87 -11.62 23.60 -4.70
N GLU A 88 -11.61 23.77 -6.02
CA GLU A 88 -12.49 23.03 -6.93
C GLU A 88 -12.06 21.56 -7.10
N ALA A 89 -10.78 21.25 -6.86
CA ALA A 89 -10.24 19.89 -6.95
C ALA A 89 -10.64 18.99 -5.77
N LEU A 90 -11.04 19.55 -4.62
CA LEU A 90 -11.25 18.79 -3.37
C LEU A 90 -12.16 17.57 -3.55
N THR A 91 -13.29 17.73 -4.24
CA THR A 91 -14.22 16.63 -4.50
C THR A 91 -13.59 15.53 -5.35
N SER A 92 -12.89 15.91 -6.43
CA SER A 92 -12.24 14.97 -7.34
C SER A 92 -11.09 14.22 -6.67
N LEU A 93 -10.30 14.92 -5.84
CA LEU A 93 -9.23 14.32 -5.04
C LEU A 93 -9.78 13.37 -3.97
N GLY A 94 -10.91 13.73 -3.35
CA GLY A 94 -11.62 12.85 -2.42
C GLY A 94 -12.06 11.54 -3.08
N LEU A 95 -12.65 11.63 -4.27
CA LEU A 95 -13.05 10.44 -5.05
C LEU A 95 -11.85 9.60 -5.49
N LEU A 96 -10.75 10.24 -5.90
CA LEU A 96 -9.51 9.56 -6.28
C LEU A 96 -8.91 8.77 -5.11
N ASN A 97 -8.81 9.40 -3.93
CA ASN A 97 -8.35 8.74 -2.71
C ASN A 97 -9.27 7.59 -2.29
N LEU A 98 -10.60 7.76 -2.43
CA LEU A 98 -11.57 6.69 -2.15
C LEU A 98 -11.38 5.50 -3.09
N ALA A 99 -11.17 5.74 -4.40
CA ALA A 99 -10.89 4.69 -5.36
C ALA A 99 -9.59 3.95 -5.01
N PHE A 100 -8.55 4.67 -4.57
CA PHE A 100 -7.30 4.07 -4.12
C PHE A 100 -7.49 3.19 -2.87
N LEU A 101 -8.29 3.66 -1.90
CA LEU A 101 -8.66 2.87 -0.72
C LEU A 101 -9.42 1.58 -1.11
N VAL A 102 -10.36 1.66 -2.05
CA VAL A 102 -11.09 0.49 -2.57
C VAL A 102 -10.13 -0.54 -3.17
N LEU A 103 -9.09 -0.11 -3.90
CA LEU A 103 -8.08 -1.02 -4.44
C LEU A 103 -7.25 -1.71 -3.35
N LEU A 104 -6.90 -0.98 -2.28
CA LEU A 104 -6.20 -1.56 -1.12
C LEU A 104 -7.08 -2.58 -0.40
N VAL A 105 -8.35 -2.23 -0.14
CA VAL A 105 -9.35 -3.14 0.43
C VAL A 105 -9.48 -4.39 -0.43
N TRP A 106 -9.64 -4.23 -1.75
CA TRP A 106 -9.73 -5.34 -2.69
C TRP A 106 -8.49 -6.25 -2.60
N LEU A 107 -7.29 -5.69 -2.60
CA LEU A 107 -6.04 -6.45 -2.45
C LEU A 107 -5.97 -7.24 -1.12
N GLY A 108 -6.55 -6.70 -0.05
CA GLY A 108 -6.67 -7.39 1.25
C GLY A 108 -7.63 -8.58 1.24
N LEU A 109 -8.61 -8.60 0.34
CA LEU A 109 -9.58 -9.68 0.19
C LEU A 109 -9.03 -10.83 -0.66
N VAL A 110 -8.21 -10.52 -1.67
CA VAL A 110 -7.62 -11.54 -2.56
C VAL A 110 -6.86 -12.58 -1.74
N PRO A 111 -7.11 -13.89 -1.89
CA PRO A 111 -6.35 -14.93 -1.20
C PRO A 111 -4.89 -14.96 -1.65
N GLY A 112 -3.99 -15.28 -0.72
CA GLY A 112 -2.57 -15.52 -1.02
C GLY A 112 -2.32 -16.91 -1.60
N GLN A 113 -1.13 -17.12 -2.17
CA GLN A 113 -0.67 -18.41 -2.64
C GLN A 113 -0.32 -19.34 -1.47
N SER A 114 -0.88 -20.55 -1.46
CA SER A 114 -0.71 -21.50 -0.35
C SER A 114 0.68 -22.14 -0.29
N GLY A 115 1.39 -22.20 -1.42
CA GLY A 115 2.71 -22.80 -1.53
C GLY A 115 3.85 -21.78 -1.61
N ASP A 116 5.05 -22.30 -1.80
CA ASP A 116 6.23 -21.51 -2.08
C ASP A 116 6.09 -20.78 -3.42
N ASN A 117 6.63 -19.57 -3.49
CA ASN A 117 6.75 -18.82 -4.74
C ASN A 117 8.11 -18.11 -4.80
N ARG A 118 8.37 -17.33 -5.87
CA ARG A 118 9.66 -16.65 -6.07
C ARG A 118 10.04 -15.63 -4.97
N TRP A 119 9.12 -15.32 -4.05
CA TRP A 119 9.36 -14.44 -2.90
C TRP A 119 9.45 -15.20 -1.57
N GLY A 120 9.49 -16.53 -1.61
CA GLY A 120 9.74 -17.40 -0.46
C GLY A 120 8.52 -18.22 -0.04
N ALA A 121 8.67 -18.85 1.13
CA ALA A 121 7.66 -19.69 1.75
C ALA A 121 6.40 -18.90 2.15
N PRO A 122 5.24 -19.55 2.28
CA PRO A 122 4.02 -18.88 2.73
C PRO A 122 4.21 -18.26 4.12
N PRO A 123 3.71 -17.04 4.35
CA PRO A 123 3.75 -16.41 5.67
C PRO A 123 2.94 -17.22 6.69
N PRO A 124 3.31 -17.19 7.98
CA PRO A 124 2.58 -17.92 9.04
C PRO A 124 1.13 -17.44 9.14
N ALA A 125 0.23 -18.28 9.65
CA ALA A 125 -1.16 -17.90 9.89
C ALA A 125 -1.29 -16.84 11.01
N GLY A 126 -2.36 -16.05 10.97
CA GLY A 126 -2.63 -15.00 11.95
C GLY A 126 -1.81 -13.73 11.76
N VAL A 127 -1.87 -12.80 12.72
CA VAL A 127 -1.07 -11.56 12.66
C VAL A 127 0.36 -11.87 13.09
N SER A 128 1.32 -11.63 12.20
CA SER A 128 2.74 -11.83 12.46
C SER A 128 3.58 -10.79 11.70
N TRP A 129 4.51 -10.17 12.41
CA TRP A 129 5.53 -9.26 11.83
C TRP A 129 6.89 -9.94 11.68
N LYS A 130 6.98 -11.26 11.91
CA LYS A 130 8.18 -12.02 11.59
C LYS A 130 8.38 -12.01 10.09
N ARG A 131 9.54 -11.55 9.63
CA ARG A 131 9.92 -11.64 8.22
C ARG A 131 10.15 -13.12 7.89
N PRO A 132 9.46 -13.67 6.87
CA PRO A 132 9.80 -14.99 6.33
C PRO A 132 11.26 -14.99 5.88
N GLU A 133 11.98 -16.08 6.13
CA GLU A 133 13.35 -16.25 5.63
C GLU A 133 13.33 -16.17 4.10
N ARG A 134 14.11 -15.25 3.53
CA ARG A 134 14.35 -15.22 2.09
C ARG A 134 15.25 -16.41 1.77
N ARG A 135 14.75 -17.40 1.02
CA ARG A 135 15.66 -18.21 0.19
C ARG A 135 16.11 -17.32 -0.95
N PHE A 136 17.26 -16.66 -0.77
CA PHE A 136 18.01 -16.23 -1.95
C PHE A 136 18.41 -17.52 -2.66
N SER A 137 17.90 -17.76 -3.87
CA SER A 137 18.63 -18.64 -4.76
C SER A 137 19.94 -17.92 -5.07
N GLU A 138 21.05 -18.56 -4.74
CA GLU A 138 22.36 -18.18 -5.21
C GLU A 138 22.36 -18.40 -6.73
N ASP A 139 22.02 -17.36 -7.49
CA ASP A 139 22.25 -17.28 -8.94
C ASP A 139 22.98 -15.97 -9.26
#